data_AF-A0A955XD98-F1
#
_entry.id   AF-A0A955XD98-F1
#
_cell.length_a   1.000
_cell.length_b   1.000
_cell.length_c   1.000
_cell.angle_alpha   90.00
_cell.angle_beta   90.00
_cell.angle_gamma   90.00
#
_symmetry.space_group_name_H-M   'P 1'
#
loop_
_entity.id
_entity.type
_entity.pdbx_description
1 polymer ?
#
loop_
_entity_poly.entity_id
_entity_poly.type
_entity_poly.pdbx_seq_one_letter_code
_entity_poly.pdbx_strand_id
1 'polypeptide(L)'
;MAKTKKAKLEASEPDSSPETHDDAPRQEANEASGGGEEETGGPAEWLTWLKAKLPSEKVAVWVVLGLGFLVFIPFLGSLTLWDPWETHYGEVAREMIARNDYVYPYWESSYFFSKPAFPLWLMAA
;
A
#
# COMPACT_ATOMS: atom_id res chain seq x y z
N MET A 1 15.12 -62.84 -9.10
CA MET A 1 14.07 -63.78 -8.62
C MET A 1 12.94 -62.90 -8.09
N ALA A 2 11.66 -63.03 -8.41
CA ALA A 2 10.87 -64.06 -9.08
C ALA A 2 10.17 -63.41 -10.29
N LYS A 3 10.38 -63.94 -11.50
CA LYS A 3 9.54 -64.96 -12.14
C LYS A 3 8.09 -64.46 -12.32
N THR A 4 7.70 -64.05 -13.54
CA THR A 4 7.36 -64.98 -14.65
C THR A 4 6.07 -65.73 -14.26
N LYS A 5 4.98 -65.70 -15.02
CA LYS A 5 4.85 -66.35 -16.33
C LYS A 5 3.37 -66.24 -16.72
N LYS A 6 3.10 -66.17 -18.04
CA LYS A 6 2.16 -67.01 -18.82
C LYS A 6 0.72 -67.14 -18.31
N ALA A 7 -0.29 -67.28 -19.15
CA ALA A 7 -0.45 -67.46 -20.59
C ALA A 7 -1.96 -67.62 -20.80
N LYS A 8 -2.33 -67.90 -22.06
CA LYS A 8 -3.45 -68.78 -22.42
C LYS A 8 -4.78 -67.99 -22.38
N LEU A 9 -5.67 -68.04 -23.36
CA LEU A 9 -6.09 -69.15 -24.20
C LEU A 9 -6.73 -68.59 -25.48
N GLU A 10 -6.71 -69.41 -26.50
CA GLU A 10 -7.17 -69.16 -27.86
C GLU A 10 -8.64 -69.61 -28.03
N ALA A 11 -9.28 -69.06 -29.06
CA ALA A 11 -10.46 -69.56 -29.79
C ALA A 11 -11.87 -69.36 -29.19
N SER A 12 -12.70 -68.57 -29.89
CA SER A 12 -13.87 -69.06 -30.65
C SER A 12 -14.77 -67.87 -31.11
N GLU A 13 -14.73 -67.53 -32.39
CA GLU A 13 -15.83 -66.85 -33.12
C GLU A 13 -16.89 -67.92 -33.52
N PRO A 14 -18.11 -67.62 -34.05
CA PRO A 14 -18.60 -66.37 -34.64
C PRO A 14 -20.10 -66.03 -34.34
N ASP A 15 -20.61 -65.02 -35.06
CA ASP A 15 -21.99 -64.92 -35.55
C ASP A 15 -23.00 -64.02 -34.79
N SER A 16 -23.10 -62.76 -35.20
CA SER A 16 -24.27 -62.27 -35.96
C SER A 16 -24.21 -60.74 -36.14
N SER A 17 -23.88 -60.35 -37.38
CA SER A 17 -24.02 -58.99 -37.93
C SER A 17 -25.51 -58.65 -38.20
N PRO A 18 -25.86 -57.48 -38.76
CA PRO A 18 -25.51 -56.09 -38.44
C PRO A 18 -26.78 -55.19 -38.43
N GLU A 19 -26.59 -53.87 -38.63
CA GLU A 19 -27.57 -52.80 -38.94
C GLU A 19 -28.01 -51.97 -37.72
N THR A 20 -27.78 -50.66 -37.63
CA THR A 20 -28.03 -49.64 -38.66
C THR A 20 -27.30 -48.31 -38.34
N HIS A 21 -26.90 -47.65 -39.44
CA HIS A 21 -26.84 -46.20 -39.68
C HIS A 21 -25.92 -45.27 -38.87
N ASP A 22 -24.83 -44.89 -39.55
CA ASP A 22 -24.49 -43.51 -39.95
C ASP A 22 -24.86 -42.37 -38.99
N ASP A 23 -23.84 -41.72 -38.42
CA ASP A 23 -23.42 -40.39 -38.91
C ASP A 23 -22.19 -39.88 -38.14
N ALA A 24 -21.19 -39.42 -38.89
CA ALA A 24 -19.85 -39.06 -38.42
C ALA A 24 -19.80 -37.79 -37.54
N PRO A 25 -18.93 -37.70 -36.53
CA PRO A 25 -18.59 -36.41 -35.91
C PRO A 25 -17.41 -35.76 -36.62
N ARG A 26 -17.64 -34.53 -37.09
CA ARG A 26 -16.62 -33.62 -37.62
C ARG A 26 -15.89 -32.91 -36.47
N GLN A 27 -14.58 -32.76 -36.69
CA GLN A 27 -13.69 -31.68 -36.25
C GLN A 27 -12.99 -31.81 -34.89
N GLU A 28 -11.79 -32.39 -34.96
CA GLU A 28 -10.65 -31.97 -34.13
C GLU A 28 -10.04 -30.71 -34.75
N ALA A 29 -10.17 -29.58 -34.06
CA ALA A 29 -9.31 -28.41 -34.25
C ALA A 29 -8.96 -27.89 -32.85
N ASN A 30 -7.95 -28.52 -32.26
CA ASN A 30 -7.18 -27.93 -31.17
C ASN A 30 -6.29 -26.85 -31.79
N GLU A 31 -6.47 -25.59 -31.40
CA GLU A 31 -5.36 -24.64 -31.42
C GLU A 31 -5.60 -23.55 -30.37
N ALA A 32 -4.61 -23.45 -29.49
CA ALA A 32 -4.55 -22.62 -28.32
C ALA A 32 -4.77 -21.14 -28.67
N SER A 33 -5.75 -20.52 -28.00
CA SER A 33 -5.64 -19.11 -27.65
C SER A 33 -5.43 -19.07 -26.14
N GLY A 34 -4.20 -18.77 -25.74
CA GLY A 34 -3.86 -18.53 -24.35
C GLY A 34 -4.74 -17.41 -23.83
N GLY A 35 -5.58 -17.75 -22.84
CA GLY A 35 -6.22 -16.76 -22.02
C GLY A 35 -5.12 -15.96 -21.34
N GLY A 36 -4.88 -14.74 -21.83
CA GLY A 36 -4.33 -13.70 -20.98
C GLY A 36 -5.33 -13.54 -19.85
N GLU A 37 -4.98 -14.08 -18.68
CA GLU A 37 -5.64 -13.71 -17.44
C GLU A 37 -5.37 -12.22 -17.25
N GLU A 38 -6.31 -11.40 -17.71
CA GLU A 38 -6.39 -10.00 -17.32
C GLU A 38 -6.48 -9.99 -15.79
N GLU A 39 -5.39 -9.58 -15.13
CA GLU A 39 -5.37 -9.22 -13.71
C GLU A 39 -6.30 -8.00 -13.53
N THR A 40 -7.60 -8.29 -13.52
CA THR A 40 -8.63 -7.34 -13.12
C THR A 40 -8.60 -7.28 -11.61
N GLY A 41 -7.72 -6.41 -11.12
CA GLY A 41 -7.68 -5.96 -9.74
C GLY A 41 -9.07 -5.64 -9.22
N GLY A 42 -9.63 -6.55 -8.42
CA GLY A 42 -10.93 -6.32 -7.81
C GLY A 42 -10.91 -5.02 -6.98
N PRO A 43 -12.07 -4.40 -6.69
CA PRO A 43 -12.15 -3.10 -6.01
C PRO A 43 -11.47 -3.04 -4.61
N ALA A 44 -11.04 -4.19 -4.08
CA ALA A 44 -10.34 -4.33 -2.82
C ALA A 44 -8.91 -4.89 -2.94
N GLU A 45 -8.33 -4.98 -4.13
CA GLU A 45 -6.95 -5.45 -4.32
C GLU A 45 -5.94 -4.54 -3.61
N TRP A 46 -6.22 -3.23 -3.56
CA TRP A 46 -5.39 -2.30 -2.79
C TRP A 46 -5.37 -2.63 -1.28
N LEU A 47 -6.43 -3.24 -0.73
CA LEU A 47 -6.48 -3.67 0.68
C LEU A 47 -5.63 -4.92 0.93
N THR A 48 -5.58 -5.85 -0.02
CA THR A 48 -4.72 -7.04 0.10
C THR A 48 -3.25 -6.65 -0.05
N TRP A 49 -2.95 -5.75 -0.98
CA TRP A 49 -1.64 -5.11 -1.11
C TRP A 49 -1.22 -4.37 0.16
N LEU A 50 -2.13 -3.57 0.74
CA LEU A 50 -1.85 -2.80 1.95
C LEU A 50 -1.58 -3.72 3.15
N LYS A 51 -2.41 -4.75 3.33
CA LYS A 51 -2.21 -5.78 4.36
C LYS A 51 -0.90 -6.54 4.18
N ALA A 52 -0.50 -6.82 2.94
CA ALA A 52 0.78 -7.48 2.65
C ALA A 52 1.98 -6.59 2.96
N LYS A 53 1.83 -5.26 2.82
CA LYS A 53 2.92 -4.30 3.05
C LYS A 53 3.01 -3.79 4.48
N LEU A 54 1.91 -3.77 5.23
CA LEU A 54 1.86 -3.38 6.62
C LEU A 54 2.32 -4.54 7.53
N PRO A 55 3.45 -4.40 8.26
CA PRO A 55 3.82 -5.38 9.26
C PRO A 55 2.74 -5.43 10.34
N SER A 56 2.17 -6.61 10.60
CA SER A 56 1.06 -6.82 11.55
C SER A 56 1.36 -6.25 12.94
N GLU A 57 2.62 -6.33 13.37
CA GLU A 57 3.13 -5.78 14.63
C GLU A 57 3.04 -4.25 14.72
N LYS A 58 3.05 -3.55 13.57
CA LYS A 58 3.09 -2.08 13.49
C LYS A 58 1.81 -1.46 12.94
N VAL A 59 0.79 -2.26 12.63
CA VAL A 59 -0.50 -1.76 12.12
C VAL A 59 -1.08 -0.70 13.06
N ALA A 60 -1.05 -0.94 14.38
CA ALA A 60 -1.54 0.01 15.36
C ALA A 60 -0.81 1.37 15.29
N VAL A 61 0.52 1.36 15.13
CA VAL A 61 1.32 2.59 14.99
C VAL A 61 0.92 3.36 13.73
N TRP A 62 0.79 2.67 12.59
CA TRP A 62 0.39 3.30 11.34
C TRP A 62 -1.04 3.85 11.39
N VAL A 63 -1.96 3.16 12.06
CA VAL A 63 -3.33 3.64 12.28
C VAL A 63 -3.31 4.91 13.14
N VAL A 64 -2.54 4.93 14.24
CA VAL A 64 -2.42 6.11 15.11
C VAL A 64 -1.78 7.29 14.36
N LEU A 65 -0.73 7.05 13.57
CA LEU A 65 -0.10 8.10 12.76
C LEU A 65 -1.03 8.61 11.67
N GLY A 66 -1.73 7.74 10.96
CA GLY A 66 -2.69 8.12 9.93
C GLY A 66 -3.86 8.91 10.49
N LEU A 67 -4.40 8.48 11.64
CA LEU A 67 -5.45 9.21 12.33
C LEU A 67 -4.95 10.57 12.86
N GLY A 68 -3.78 10.59 13.48
CA GLY A 68 -3.15 11.83 13.95
C GLY A 68 -2.93 12.82 12.80
N PHE A 69 -2.43 12.35 11.66
CA PHE A 69 -2.28 13.18 10.46
C PHE A 69 -3.62 13.78 10.01
N LEU A 70 -4.67 12.96 9.92
CA LEU A 70 -5.99 13.41 9.48
C LEU A 70 -6.65 14.39 10.46
N VAL A 71 -6.35 14.29 11.76
CA VAL A 71 -6.91 15.19 12.78
C VAL A 71 -6.13 16.51 12.85
N PHE A 72 -4.80 16.48 12.79
CA PHE A 72 -3.96 17.63 13.11
C PHE A 72 -3.52 18.46 11.90
N ILE A 73 -3.45 17.89 10.71
CA ILE A 73 -2.89 18.58 9.52
C ILE A 73 -3.94 19.34 8.70
N PRO A 74 -5.16 18.79 8.46
CA PRO A 74 -6.17 19.56 7.74
C PRO A 74 -6.50 20.88 8.46
N PHE A 75 -6.62 21.96 7.70
CA PHE A 75 -6.92 23.31 8.20
C PHE A 75 -5.86 23.93 9.11
N LEU A 76 -4.62 23.43 9.11
CA LEU A 76 -3.53 24.07 9.82
C LEU A 76 -3.35 25.52 9.31
N GLY A 77 -3.42 26.49 10.23
CA GLY A 77 -3.39 27.93 9.90
C GLY A 77 -4.75 28.57 9.58
N SER A 78 -5.87 27.87 9.71
CA SER A 78 -7.20 28.50 9.56
C SER A 78 -7.59 29.38 10.74
N LEU A 79 -6.92 29.22 11.88
CA LEU A 79 -7.12 30.02 13.09
C LEU A 79 -6.15 31.20 13.09
N THR A 80 -6.59 32.33 13.65
CA THR A 80 -5.72 33.49 13.86
C THR A 80 -4.80 33.24 15.07
N LEU A 81 -3.78 34.09 15.22
CA LEU A 81 -2.95 34.10 16.43
C LEU A 81 -3.85 34.46 17.62
N TRP A 82 -4.00 33.52 18.56
CA TRP A 82 -5.01 33.58 19.61
C TRP A 82 -4.38 33.94 20.96
N ASP A 83 -3.18 33.45 21.22
CA ASP A 83 -2.50 33.63 22.50
C ASP A 83 -1.32 34.62 22.35
N PRO A 84 -1.04 35.44 23.38
CA PRO A 84 0.05 36.42 23.32
C PRO A 84 1.42 35.81 23.04
N TRP A 85 1.64 34.54 23.39
CA TRP A 85 2.91 33.87 23.14
C TRP A 85 3.08 33.46 21.68
N GLU A 86 1.99 33.24 20.94
CA GLU A 86 2.06 32.87 19.52
C GLU A 86 2.60 34.03 18.68
N THR A 87 2.07 35.24 18.89
CA THR A 87 2.61 36.45 18.25
C THR A 87 4.02 36.74 18.74
N HIS A 88 4.27 36.58 20.05
CA HIS A 88 5.57 36.87 20.64
C HIS A 88 6.68 36.00 20.03
N TYR A 89 6.55 34.68 20.10
CA TYR A 89 7.58 33.80 19.56
C TYR A 89 7.66 33.86 18.03
N GLY A 90 6.53 34.05 17.35
CA GLY A 90 6.50 34.24 15.90
C GLY A 90 7.28 35.47 15.45
N GLU A 91 7.14 36.58 16.16
CA GLU A 91 7.84 37.82 15.81
C GLU A 91 9.32 37.79 16.26
N VAL A 92 9.68 37.12 17.37
CA VAL A 92 11.09 36.82 17.67
C VAL A 92 11.72 35.98 16.56
N ALA A 93 11.05 34.92 16.10
CA ALA A 93 11.54 34.09 15.00
C ALA A 93 11.67 34.89 13.70
N ARG A 94 10.71 35.77 13.40
CA ARG A 94 10.77 36.69 12.25
C ARG A 94 11.97 37.64 12.34
N GLU A 95 12.24 38.20 13.51
CA GLU A 95 13.39 39.07 13.75
C GLU A 95 14.72 38.33 13.59
N MET A 96 14.81 37.06 13.98
CA MET A 96 16.01 36.23 13.76
C MET A 96 16.34 36.11 12.27
N ILE A 97 15.32 35.88 11.42
CA ILE A 97 15.48 35.85 9.96
C ILE A 97 15.83 37.24 9.43
N ALA A 98 15.09 38.27 9.85
CA ALA A 98 15.24 39.64 9.33
C ALA A 98 16.60 40.26 9.68
N ARG A 99 17.16 39.93 10.85
CA ARG A 99 18.48 40.39 11.31
C ARG A 99 19.61 39.45 10.91
N ASN A 100 19.29 38.26 10.42
CA ASN A 100 20.24 37.18 10.21
C ASN A 100 21.05 36.87 11.49
N ASP A 101 20.40 36.95 12.65
CA ASP A 101 20.98 36.65 13.96
C ASP A 101 20.16 35.55 14.65
N TYR A 102 20.69 34.34 14.58
CA TYR A 102 20.07 33.14 15.17
C TYR A 102 20.59 32.82 16.58
N VAL A 103 21.57 33.59 17.07
CA VAL A 103 22.22 33.36 18.37
C VAL A 103 21.63 34.25 19.45
N TYR A 104 21.27 35.48 19.10
CA TYR A 104 20.73 36.46 20.03
C TYR A 104 19.30 36.85 19.65
N PRO A 105 18.27 36.10 20.12
CA PRO A 105 16.88 36.42 19.86
C PRO A 105 16.56 37.83 20.35
N TYR A 106 15.77 38.57 19.57
CA TYR A 106 15.47 39.97 19.82
C TYR A 106 13.96 40.19 19.80
N TRP A 107 13.47 40.98 20.76
CA TRP A 107 12.06 41.37 20.87
C TRP A 107 11.96 42.87 21.12
N GLU A 108 11.30 43.59 20.19
CA GLU A 108 11.05 45.04 20.21
C GLU A 108 12.29 45.93 20.45
N SER A 109 12.79 45.97 21.68
CA SER A 109 13.91 46.82 22.14
C SER A 109 15.00 46.07 22.91
N SER A 110 14.84 44.77 23.18
CA SER A 110 15.75 44.00 24.04
C SER A 110 15.99 42.59 23.52
N TYR A 111 17.10 41.99 23.94
CA TYR A 111 17.34 40.58 23.74
C TYR A 111 16.41 39.71 24.59
N PHE A 112 16.02 38.56 24.04
CA PHE A 112 15.09 37.61 24.62
C PHE A 112 15.78 36.29 24.95
N PHE A 113 16.15 36.09 26.22
CA PHE A 113 16.87 34.89 26.71
C PHE A 113 16.08 34.05 27.71
N SER A 114 14.75 34.13 27.71
CA SER A 114 13.93 33.35 28.66
C SER A 114 13.75 31.88 28.26
N LYS A 115 14.00 31.55 26.99
CA LYS A 115 13.85 30.21 26.39
C LYS A 115 15.13 29.84 25.62
N PRO A 116 15.43 28.54 25.47
CA PRO A 116 16.50 28.11 24.56
C PRO A 116 16.15 28.48 23.11
N ALA A 117 17.17 28.61 22.25
CA ALA A 117 16.99 29.03 20.86
C ALA A 117 16.31 27.99 19.98
N PHE A 118 16.34 26.70 20.35
CA PHE A 118 15.85 25.60 19.50
C PHE A 118 14.38 25.73 19.06
N PRO A 119 13.40 26.02 19.92
CA PRO A 119 12.02 26.24 19.49
C PRO A 119 11.87 27.43 18.53
N LEU A 120 12.67 28.49 18.73
CA LEU A 120 12.67 29.67 17.85
C LEU A 120 13.24 29.34 16.48
N TRP A 121 14.28 28.49 16.40
CA TRP A 121 14.80 27.99 15.13
C TRP A 121 13.77 27.17 14.36
N LEU A 122 12.98 26.33 15.05
CA LEU A 122 11.91 25.56 14.39
C LEU A 122 10.80 26.46 13.84
N MET A 123 10.55 27.61 14.46
CA MET A 123 9.59 28.61 13.95
C MET A 123 10.18 29.49 12.84
N ALA A 124 11.51 29.67 12.82
CA ALA A 124 12.22 30.44 11.81
C ALA A 124 12.62 29.62 10.56
N ALA A 125 12.33 28.31 10.55
CA ALA A 125 12.71 27.36 9.50
C ALA A 125 11.68 27.24 8.37
#